data_AF-A0A1W9W5L1-F1
#
_entry.id   AF-A0A1W9W5L1-F1
#
_cell.length_a   1.000
_cell.length_b   1.000
_cell.length_c   1.000
_cell.angle_alpha   90.00
_cell.angle_beta   90.00
_cell.angle_gamma   90.00
#
_symmetry.space_group_name_H-M   'P 1'
#
loop_
_entity.id
_entity.type
_entity.pdbx_description
1 polymer ?
#
loop_
_entity_poly.entity_id
_entity_poly.type
_entity_poly.pdbx_seq_one_letter_code
_entity_poly.pdbx_strand_id
1 'polypeptide(L)'
;MPDLRFDTDQGHDTVSQLRSILESVRTESETIRSRVDNLVGADWEAPAAHAFQSEMANWYQNIASTLTFLEDLINRLTMEIQQWEETAAQLGGGAIGAATTGGFPSGYGGTPSGYDSMGICYSSRV
;
A
#
# COMPACT_ATOMS: atom_id res chain seq x y z
N MET A 1 4.33 -31.87 -4.39
CA MET A 1 3.37 -30.75 -4.51
C MET A 1 3.85 -29.87 -5.65
N PRO A 2 2.98 -29.37 -6.55
CA PRO A 2 3.41 -28.40 -7.54
C PRO A 2 3.98 -27.18 -6.81
N ASP A 3 5.19 -26.79 -7.16
CA ASP A 3 5.92 -25.67 -6.57
C ASP A 3 5.16 -24.39 -6.95
N LEU A 4 4.40 -23.84 -5.99
CA LEU A 4 3.64 -22.62 -6.20
C LEU A 4 4.64 -21.46 -6.19
N ARG A 5 5.23 -21.20 -7.34
CA ARG A 5 6.21 -20.12 -7.53
C ARG A 5 5.45 -18.81 -7.73
N PHE A 6 5.39 -18.02 -6.67
CA PHE A 6 5.03 -16.61 -6.77
C PHE A 6 6.29 -15.82 -7.16
N ASP A 7 6.24 -15.15 -8.32
CA ASP A 7 7.30 -14.26 -8.79
C ASP A 7 7.09 -12.89 -8.13
N THR A 8 7.88 -12.61 -7.09
CA THR A 8 7.80 -11.37 -6.31
C THR A 8 8.13 -10.14 -7.13
N ASP A 9 9.00 -10.27 -8.15
CA ASP A 9 9.37 -9.17 -9.03
C ASP A 9 8.18 -8.75 -9.92
N GLN A 10 7.48 -9.74 -10.50
CA GLN A 10 6.21 -9.48 -11.21
C GLN A 10 5.13 -8.91 -10.30
N GLY A 11 5.12 -9.32 -9.03
CA GLY A 11 4.26 -8.74 -7.99
C GLY A 11 4.52 -7.24 -7.79
N HIS A 12 5.79 -6.86 -7.61
CA HIS A 12 6.20 -5.46 -7.46
C HIS A 12 5.85 -4.63 -8.70
N ASP A 13 6.07 -5.16 -9.91
CA ASP A 13 5.69 -4.51 -11.16
C ASP A 13 4.18 -4.25 -11.23
N THR A 14 3.37 -5.25 -10.84
CA THR A 14 1.91 -5.13 -10.81
C THR A 14 1.46 -4.05 -9.80
N VAL A 15 2.06 -4.03 -8.61
CA VAL A 15 1.78 -2.99 -7.60
C VAL A 15 2.12 -1.60 -8.12
N SER A 16 3.26 -1.45 -8.79
CA SER A 16 3.69 -0.19 -9.40
C SER A 16 2.69 0.30 -10.46
N GLN A 17 2.25 -0.58 -11.35
CA GLN A 17 1.24 -0.27 -12.37
C GLN A 17 -0.10 0.13 -11.75
N LEU A 18 -0.57 -0.60 -10.73
CA LEU A 18 -1.82 -0.30 -10.04
C LEU A 18 -1.78 1.07 -9.34
N ARG A 19 -0.66 1.42 -8.72
CA ARG A 19 -0.46 2.75 -8.12
C ARG A 19 -0.50 3.86 -9.19
N SER A 20 0.13 3.62 -10.34
CA SER A 20 0.07 4.57 -11.46
C SER A 20 -1.35 4.77 -11.99
N ILE A 21 -2.13 3.68 -12.11
CA ILE A 21 -3.53 3.74 -12.55
C ILE A 21 -4.37 4.50 -11.53
N LEU A 22 -4.20 4.21 -10.24
CA LEU A 22 -4.91 4.89 -9.17
C LEU A 22 -4.72 6.41 -9.22
N GLU A 23 -3.47 6.85 -9.36
CA GLU A 23 -3.16 8.28 -9.43
C GLU A 23 -3.71 8.95 -10.70
N SER A 24 -3.65 8.24 -11.84
CA SER A 24 -4.24 8.71 -13.10
C SER A 24 -5.74 8.92 -12.98
N VAL A 25 -6.47 7.92 -12.44
CA VAL A 25 -7.92 8.00 -12.27
C VAL A 25 -8.29 9.12 -11.29
N ARG A 26 -7.52 9.29 -10.22
CA ARG A 26 -7.73 10.39 -9.26
C ARG A 26 -7.61 11.75 -9.95
N THR A 27 -6.52 11.99 -10.67
CA THR A 27 -6.25 13.24 -11.40
C THR A 27 -7.31 13.53 -12.46
N GLU A 28 -7.69 12.52 -13.24
CA GLU A 28 -8.73 12.65 -14.26
C GLU A 28 -10.10 12.96 -13.66
N SER A 29 -10.45 12.32 -12.54
CA SER A 29 -11.71 12.57 -11.84
C SER A 29 -11.82 14.00 -11.30
N GLU A 30 -10.73 14.55 -10.76
CA GLU A 30 -10.64 15.95 -10.30
C GLU A 30 -10.75 16.92 -11.48
N THR A 31 -10.11 16.59 -12.61
CA THR A 31 -10.22 17.38 -13.85
C THR A 31 -11.64 17.42 -14.37
N ILE A 32 -12.34 16.28 -14.39
CA ILE A 32 -13.74 16.20 -14.82
C ILE A 32 -14.64 16.99 -13.87
N ARG A 33 -14.37 16.93 -12.55
CA ARG A 33 -15.09 17.72 -11.55
C ARG A 33 -14.99 19.21 -11.78
N SER A 34 -13.77 19.72 -11.96
CA SER A 34 -13.57 21.13 -12.27
C SER A 34 -14.30 21.56 -13.55
N ARG A 35 -14.29 20.72 -14.60
CA ARG A 35 -15.01 21.01 -15.85
C ARG A 35 -16.52 21.04 -15.67
N VAL A 36 -17.08 20.08 -14.92
CA VAL A 36 -18.52 20.02 -14.64
C VAL A 36 -18.96 21.20 -13.79
N ASP A 37 -18.20 21.56 -12.76
CA ASP A 37 -18.51 22.71 -11.91
C ASP A 37 -18.51 24.01 -12.72
N ASN A 38 -17.58 24.17 -13.68
CA ASN A 38 -17.56 25.31 -14.59
C ASN A 38 -18.78 25.35 -15.54
N LEU A 39 -19.19 24.19 -16.07
CA LEU A 39 -20.34 24.10 -17.00
C LEU A 39 -21.67 24.41 -16.30
N VAL A 40 -21.87 23.87 -15.09
CA VAL A 40 -23.13 24.02 -14.36
C VAL A 40 -23.27 25.40 -13.68
N GLY A 41 -22.18 26.17 -13.57
CA GLY A 41 -22.22 27.54 -13.02
C GLY A 41 -22.28 28.66 -14.06
N ALA A 42 -21.89 28.42 -15.31
CA ALA A 42 -21.75 29.47 -16.32
C ALA A 42 -22.77 29.37 -17.48
N ASP A 43 -23.08 28.16 -17.95
CA ASP A 43 -23.78 27.97 -19.24
C ASP A 43 -25.11 27.20 -19.12
N TRP A 44 -25.31 26.41 -18.07
CA TRP A 44 -26.47 25.53 -17.90
C TRP A 44 -27.40 25.96 -16.75
N GLU A 45 -28.32 26.89 -17.02
CA GLU A 45 -29.40 27.27 -16.12
C GLU A 45 -30.73 26.61 -16.53
N ALA A 46 -30.93 25.32 -16.22
CA ALA A 46 -32.19 24.62 -16.50
C ALA A 46 -32.36 23.35 -15.63
N PRO A 47 -33.58 22.77 -15.52
CA PRO A 47 -33.82 21.50 -14.80
C PRO A 47 -32.89 20.34 -15.21
N ALA A 48 -32.39 20.34 -16.45
CA ALA A 48 -31.42 19.35 -16.94
C ALA A 48 -30.06 19.44 -16.21
N ALA A 49 -29.65 20.63 -15.76
CA ALA A 49 -28.42 20.84 -15.00
C ALA A 49 -28.48 20.16 -13.63
N HIS A 50 -29.64 20.21 -12.96
CA HIS A 50 -29.86 19.54 -11.69
C HIS A 50 -29.88 18.01 -11.83
N ALA A 51 -30.49 17.48 -12.89
CA ALA A 51 -30.45 16.04 -13.19
C ALA A 51 -29.01 15.57 -13.44
N PHE A 52 -28.27 16.32 -14.27
CA PHE A 52 -26.86 16.03 -14.56
C PHE A 52 -25.97 16.12 -13.31
N GLN A 53 -26.16 17.13 -12.45
CA GLN A 53 -25.45 17.23 -11.16
C GLN A 53 -25.66 15.99 -10.28
N SER A 54 -26.90 15.50 -10.20
CA SER A 54 -27.23 14.29 -9.43
C SER A 54 -26.53 13.04 -9.98
N GLU A 55 -26.57 12.86 -11.31
CA GLU A 55 -25.86 11.76 -11.97
C GLU A 55 -24.34 11.85 -11.76
N MET A 56 -23.77 13.05 -11.88
CA MET A 56 -22.34 13.27 -11.63
C MET A 56 -21.97 13.02 -10.17
N ALA A 57 -22.80 13.40 -9.20
CA ALA A 57 -22.57 13.10 -7.79
C ALA A 57 -22.52 11.58 -7.54
N ASN A 58 -23.45 10.82 -8.12
CA ASN A 58 -23.44 9.36 -8.04
C ASN A 58 -22.20 8.75 -8.72
N TRP A 59 -21.81 9.29 -9.87
CA TRP A 59 -20.60 8.85 -10.57
C TRP A 59 -19.33 9.08 -9.74
N TYR A 60 -19.18 10.25 -9.09
CA TYR A 60 -18.05 10.53 -8.20
C TYR A 60 -18.00 9.57 -7.00
N GLN A 61 -19.16 9.21 -6.43
CA GLN A 61 -19.22 8.23 -5.34
C GLN A 61 -18.74 6.85 -5.81
N ASN A 62 -19.15 6.41 -7.01
CA ASN A 62 -18.70 5.14 -7.57
C ASN A 62 -17.20 5.12 -7.85
N ILE A 63 -16.63 6.23 -8.33
CA ILE A 63 -15.18 6.37 -8.51
C ILE A 63 -14.47 6.30 -7.17
N ALA A 64 -14.93 7.04 -6.15
CA ALA A 64 -14.31 7.03 -4.84
C ALA A 64 -14.28 5.63 -4.20
N SER A 65 -15.38 4.88 -4.31
CA SER A 65 -15.43 3.47 -3.88
C SER A 65 -14.46 2.59 -4.66
N THR A 66 -14.35 2.79 -5.98
CA THR A 66 -13.42 2.04 -6.84
C THR A 66 -11.96 2.31 -6.49
N LEU A 67 -11.62 3.58 -6.27
CA LEU A 67 -10.29 4.00 -5.82
C LEU A 67 -9.94 3.36 -4.47
N THR A 68 -10.89 3.37 -3.52
CA THR A 68 -10.70 2.73 -2.21
C THR A 68 -10.43 1.22 -2.34
N PHE A 69 -11.17 0.53 -3.22
CA PHE A 69 -10.94 -0.88 -3.51
C PHE A 69 -9.57 -1.15 -4.15
N LEU A 70 -9.13 -0.27 -5.07
CA LEU A 70 -7.78 -0.35 -5.66
C LEU A 70 -6.68 -0.14 -4.61
N GLU A 71 -6.83 0.80 -3.68
CA GLU A 71 -5.88 0.98 -2.57
C GLU A 71 -5.80 -0.27 -1.69
N ASP A 72 -6.94 -0.87 -1.35
CA ASP A 72 -6.98 -2.11 -0.56
C ASP A 72 -6.28 -3.27 -1.28
N LEU A 73 -6.53 -3.43 -2.59
CA LEU A 73 -5.87 -4.44 -3.42
C LEU A 73 -4.34 -4.23 -3.44
N ILE A 74 -3.88 -2.99 -3.63
CA ILE A 74 -2.45 -2.63 -3.62
C ILE A 74 -1.83 -2.99 -2.27
N ASN A 75 -2.48 -2.64 -1.17
CA ASN A 75 -2.00 -2.94 0.18
C ASN A 75 -1.91 -4.44 0.42
N ARG A 76 -2.94 -5.19 0.00
CA ARG A 76 -2.96 -6.64 0.13
C ARG A 76 -1.88 -7.33 -0.70
N LEU A 77 -1.71 -6.95 -1.97
CA LEU A 77 -0.63 -7.46 -2.83
C LEU A 77 0.75 -7.17 -2.22
N THR A 78 0.95 -5.96 -1.69
CA THR A 78 2.21 -5.58 -1.03
C THR A 78 2.49 -6.46 0.19
N MET A 79 1.48 -6.72 1.04
CA MET A 79 1.63 -7.60 2.20
C MET A 79 1.93 -9.04 1.80
N GLU A 80 1.25 -9.56 0.78
CA GLU A 80 1.50 -10.92 0.27
C GLU A 80 2.94 -11.04 -0.26
N ILE A 81 3.40 -10.09 -1.09
CA ILE A 81 4.78 -10.08 -1.60
C ILE A 81 5.79 -10.15 -0.44
N GLN A 82 5.61 -9.34 0.60
CA GLN A 82 6.47 -9.35 1.79
C GLN A 82 6.47 -10.72 2.50
N GLN A 83 5.31 -11.33 2.69
CA GLN A 83 5.21 -12.66 3.32
C GLN A 83 5.94 -13.74 2.51
N TRP A 84 5.85 -13.68 1.19
CA TRP A 84 6.57 -14.59 0.29
C TRP A 84 8.09 -14.39 0.36
N GLU A 85 8.56 -13.14 0.36
CA GLU A 85 9.98 -12.80 0.51
C GLU A 85 10.54 -13.28 1.86
N GLU A 86 9.81 -13.08 2.96
CA GLU A 86 10.18 -13.57 4.29
C GLU A 86 10.26 -15.10 4.35
N THR A 87 9.26 -15.78 3.78
CA THR A 87 9.23 -17.24 3.72
C THR A 87 10.39 -17.79 2.89
N ALA A 88 10.68 -17.17 1.74
CA ALA A 88 11.80 -17.54 0.90
C ALA A 88 13.14 -17.31 1.60
N ALA A 89 13.30 -16.23 2.36
CA ALA A 89 14.50 -15.95 3.15
C ALA A 89 14.72 -17.00 4.26
N GLN A 90 13.66 -17.42 4.95
CA GLN A 90 13.74 -18.46 5.99
C GLN A 90 14.12 -19.83 5.40
N LEU A 91 13.61 -20.16 4.22
CA LEU A 91 13.92 -21.42 3.52
C LEU A 91 15.31 -21.39 2.86
N GLY A 92 15.74 -20.23 2.35
CA GLY A 92 17.04 -20.03 1.70
C GLY A 92 18.22 -19.87 2.67
N GLY A 93 17.98 -19.43 3.90
CA GLY A 93 19.00 -19.21 4.93
C GLY A 93 19.27 -20.40 5.86
N GLY A 94 18.59 -21.54 5.66
CA GLY A 94 18.44 -22.59 6.68
C GLY A 94 19.11 -23.93 6.41
N ALA A 95 20.18 -23.99 5.62
CA ALA A 95 21.03 -25.19 5.56
C ALA A 95 22.41 -24.85 4.99
N ILE A 96 23.33 -24.31 5.80
CA ILE A 96 24.70 -24.84 6.06
C ILE A 96 25.27 -24.05 7.27
N GLY A 97 25.32 -24.68 8.45
CA GLY A 97 26.22 -24.22 9.52
C GLY A 97 25.65 -24.17 10.94
N ALA A 98 26.08 -25.14 11.75
CA ALA A 98 26.16 -25.11 13.21
C ALA A 98 24.87 -25.31 14.06
N ALA A 99 24.79 -26.53 14.60
CA ALA A 99 24.11 -26.95 15.80
C ALA A 99 23.84 -25.87 16.87
N THR A 100 22.57 -25.71 17.27
CA THR A 100 22.17 -25.70 18.69
C THR A 100 20.74 -26.21 18.85
N THR A 101 20.66 -27.31 19.58
CA THR A 101 19.55 -27.92 20.29
C THR A 101 18.52 -26.92 20.86
N GLY A 102 17.22 -27.16 20.61
CA GLY A 102 16.15 -26.84 21.56
C GLY A 102 15.14 -25.76 21.16
N GLY A 103 13.92 -26.20 20.83
CA GLY A 103 12.68 -25.54 21.26
C GLY A 103 12.06 -24.49 20.34
N PHE A 104 11.00 -24.87 19.63
CA PHE A 104 9.84 -23.97 19.49
C PHE A 104 9.14 -23.92 20.86
N PRO A 105 8.72 -22.73 21.36
CA PRO A 105 7.34 -22.35 21.13
C PRO A 105 7.09 -20.83 20.95
N SER A 106 5.91 -20.54 20.36
CA SER A 106 5.10 -19.33 20.42
C SER A 106 5.49 -18.21 21.39
N GLY A 107 5.40 -16.95 20.93
CA GLY A 107 5.30 -15.80 21.82
C GLY A 107 5.23 -14.46 21.11
N TYR A 108 4.08 -13.80 21.21
CA TYR A 108 3.91 -12.37 20.99
C TYR A 108 4.96 -11.56 21.78
N GLY A 109 5.48 -10.49 21.18
CA GLY A 109 5.90 -9.29 21.92
C GLY A 109 7.32 -8.79 21.69
N GLY A 110 7.43 -7.48 21.42
CA GLY A 110 8.58 -6.66 21.81
C GLY A 110 9.51 -6.25 20.67
N THR A 111 9.41 -4.97 20.30
CA THR A 111 10.36 -4.24 19.45
C THR A 111 11.79 -4.24 20.02
N PRO A 112 12.83 -4.10 19.18
CA PRO A 112 14.09 -3.52 19.62
C PRO A 112 14.38 -2.22 18.86
N SER A 113 14.00 -1.09 19.47
CA SER A 113 14.56 0.23 19.14
C SER A 113 15.88 0.38 19.87
N GLY A 114 16.94 0.63 19.10
CA GLY A 114 18.32 0.65 19.56
C GLY A 114 18.68 1.78 20.52
N TYR A 115 19.87 1.63 21.10
CA TYR A 115 20.70 2.74 21.55
C TYR A 115 22.17 2.41 21.30
N ASP A 116 22.66 3.00 20.21
CA ASP A 116 24.05 3.35 19.98
C ASP A 116 24.50 4.32 21.08
N SER A 117 25.58 4.01 21.81
CA SER A 117 26.35 5.02 22.55
C SER A 117 27.72 4.48 22.98
N MET A 118 28.68 4.47 22.04
CA MET A 118 30.08 4.63 22.41
C MET A 118 30.43 6.12 22.33
N GLY A 119 30.77 6.73 23.45
CA GLY A 119 31.33 8.08 23.44
C GLY A 119 31.38 8.81 24.78
N ILE A 120 32.62 8.99 25.24
CA ILE A 120 33.13 10.11 26.04
C ILE A 120 33.17 9.93 27.56
N CYS A 121 34.41 9.78 28.03
CA CYS A 121 34.86 9.86 29.41
C CYS A 121 34.58 11.23 30.04
N TYR A 122 34.13 11.28 31.31
CA TYR A 122 34.43 12.41 32.20
C TYR A 122 34.63 11.95 33.65
N SER A 123 35.71 12.50 34.22
CA SER A 123 36.29 12.31 35.54
C SER A 123 35.42 12.89 36.67
N SER A 124 35.25 12.15 37.77
CA SER A 124 34.66 12.66 39.02
C SER A 124 35.75 13.10 40.03
N ARG A 125 35.68 14.36 40.44
CA ARG A 125 36.22 14.89 41.71
C ARG A 125 35.23 15.91 42.25
N VAL A 126 34.59 15.57 43.37
CA VAL A 126 34.22 16.47 44.46
C VAL A 126 34.60 15.76 45.74
#